data_AF-A0A9E0URB3-F1
#
_entry.id   AF-A0A9E0URB3-F1
#
_cell.length_a   1.000
_cell.length_b   1.000
_cell.length_c   1.000
_cell.angle_alpha   90.00
_cell.angle_beta   90.00
_cell.angle_gamma   90.00
#
_symmetry.space_group_name_H-M   'P 1'
#
loop_
_entity.id
_entity.type
_entity.pdbx_description
1 polymer ?
#
loop_
_entity_poly.entity_id
_entity_poly.type
_entity_poly.pdbx_seq_one_letter_code
_entity_poly.pdbx_strand_id
1 'polypeptide(L)'
;MKKLLIILLSACTWWACDKGDDGAPSSIVLTGGSGDQTIYADETSVNGGQGIAFEAAEAWYAEVSEVQAKASSGEVDWLTLSAYEGGAGQYTLQITLRANETGSDRAAEIRIVCGEDEIVIVVRQKAQTKDNQSVVVFEDEAFRQFCVEHFDADRNGMITDSEVSSVDSLSVPSMEIVSLKGIEAFASLRKLYCYDNKIEALDLSANGELTVLGCHYNDLEELSLSANTKLTSLNCNHNRISKLDLSALTELRELHVQYNELGELDLSGNPRLGILQCMENRLTELDITKCPDLTMLWADPMPTLETLYWTQAQADNMFALIFVPESTEKVVRE
;
A
#
# COMPACT_ATOMS: atom_id res chain seq x y z
N MET A 1 10.04 -7.58 19.64
CA MET A 1 9.81 -9.00 19.31
C MET A 1 10.73 -9.36 18.15
N LYS A 2 11.63 -10.32 18.33
CA LYS A 2 12.60 -10.78 17.34
C LYS A 2 11.84 -11.35 16.13
N LYS A 3 11.82 -10.64 15.00
CA LYS A 3 11.25 -11.18 13.77
C LYS A 3 12.27 -12.12 13.11
N LEU A 4 11.72 -13.25 12.71
CA LEU A 4 12.39 -14.49 12.34
C LEU A 4 12.82 -14.40 10.87
N LEU A 5 14.07 -14.78 10.64
CA LEU A 5 14.70 -15.00 9.35
C LEU A 5 13.81 -15.82 8.39
N ILE A 6 13.47 -15.28 7.21
CA ILE A 6 13.02 -16.06 6.05
C ILE A 6 14.06 -15.85 4.94
N ILE A 7 15.08 -16.70 4.93
CA ILE A 7 15.86 -16.93 3.71
C ILE A 7 15.05 -17.95 2.91
N LEU A 8 14.43 -17.54 1.81
CA LEU A 8 13.81 -18.45 0.84
C LEU A 8 14.92 -19.18 0.08
N LEU A 9 15.46 -20.24 0.68
CA LEU A 9 16.39 -21.19 0.04
C LEU A 9 15.56 -22.29 -0.64
N SER A 10 15.41 -22.21 -1.96
CA SER A 10 14.95 -23.32 -2.77
C SER A 10 16.10 -24.33 -2.94
N ALA A 11 15.95 -25.49 -2.31
CA ALA A 11 16.88 -26.61 -2.43
C ALA A 11 16.45 -27.53 -3.58
N CYS A 12 17.37 -27.95 -4.47
CA CYS A 12 17.39 -29.29 -5.07
C CYS A 12 18.69 -29.59 -5.85
N THR A 13 19.49 -30.47 -5.23
CA THR A 13 20.37 -31.54 -5.75
C THR A 13 21.31 -31.33 -6.94
N TRP A 14 22.61 -31.55 -6.64
CA TRP A 14 23.70 -31.88 -7.57
C TRP A 14 23.40 -33.07 -8.50
N TRP A 15 23.81 -32.94 -9.77
CA TRP A 15 24.37 -34.05 -10.54
C TRP A 15 25.44 -33.52 -11.52
N ALA A 16 26.58 -34.21 -11.56
CA ALA A 16 27.77 -33.93 -12.35
C ALA A 16 27.81 -34.67 -13.73
N CYS A 17 28.81 -34.27 -14.55
CA CYS A 17 29.38 -34.87 -15.78
C CYS A 17 28.69 -34.52 -17.12
N ASP A 18 29.38 -34.26 -18.26
CA ASP A 18 30.79 -34.44 -18.67
C ASP A 18 31.16 -33.53 -19.89
N LYS A 19 32.42 -33.10 -19.94
CA LYS A 19 33.33 -32.72 -21.07
C LYS A 19 32.93 -31.82 -22.27
N GLY A 20 33.66 -30.70 -22.37
CA GLY A 20 34.66 -30.47 -23.43
C GLY A 20 34.49 -29.24 -24.31
N ASP A 21 35.16 -28.11 -23.98
CA ASP A 21 35.84 -27.21 -24.93
C ASP A 21 36.72 -26.19 -24.15
N ASP A 22 37.75 -25.67 -24.81
CA ASP A 22 38.82 -24.84 -24.24
C ASP A 22 38.37 -23.43 -23.81
N GLY A 23 38.27 -23.25 -22.50
CA GLY A 23 38.25 -21.97 -21.81
C GLY A 23 38.45 -22.27 -20.33
N ALA A 24 39.38 -21.60 -19.65
CA ALA A 24 39.38 -21.66 -18.19
C ALA A 24 37.97 -21.30 -17.70
N PRO A 25 37.37 -22.00 -16.72
CA PRO A 25 36.05 -21.63 -16.25
C PRO A 25 36.16 -20.26 -15.58
N SER A 26 35.82 -19.19 -16.29
CA SER A 26 35.41 -17.92 -15.70
C SER A 26 34.12 -18.25 -14.96
N SER A 27 34.21 -18.49 -13.65
CA SER A 27 33.05 -18.80 -12.82
C SER A 27 33.11 -17.95 -11.56
N ILE A 28 32.12 -17.07 -11.33
CA ILE A 28 31.84 -16.59 -9.97
C ILE A 28 30.82 -17.54 -9.31
N VAL A 29 31.23 -18.22 -8.25
CA VAL A 29 30.33 -19.10 -7.50
C VAL A 29 30.01 -18.46 -6.16
N LEU A 30 28.78 -18.02 -5.98
CA LEU A 30 28.25 -17.70 -4.65
C LEU A 30 28.17 -18.99 -3.86
N THR A 31 28.72 -18.98 -2.65
CA THR A 31 28.64 -20.13 -1.73
C THR A 31 27.20 -20.45 -1.26
N GLY A 32 26.19 -19.72 -1.78
CA GLY A 32 24.75 -19.89 -1.52
C GLY A 32 23.81 -19.83 -2.75
N GLY A 33 24.33 -19.89 -3.99
CA GLY A 33 23.51 -19.93 -5.22
C GLY A 33 23.65 -18.68 -6.12
N SER A 34 23.68 -18.89 -7.44
CA SER A 34 23.92 -17.88 -8.47
C SER A 34 22.61 -17.20 -8.93
N GLY A 35 22.34 -15.99 -8.45
CA GLY A 35 21.22 -15.17 -8.90
C GLY A 35 21.18 -13.83 -8.18
N ASP A 36 20.38 -12.88 -8.69
CA ASP A 36 20.20 -11.56 -8.09
C ASP A 36 19.75 -11.69 -6.63
N GLN A 37 20.43 -10.99 -5.73
CA GLN A 37 20.12 -10.99 -4.30
C GLN A 37 19.67 -9.62 -3.84
N THR A 38 18.65 -9.58 -2.98
CA THR A 38 18.26 -8.36 -2.26
C THR A 38 18.60 -8.50 -0.78
N ILE A 39 19.35 -7.55 -0.23
CA ILE A 39 19.75 -7.50 1.18
C ILE A 39 19.12 -6.27 1.84
N TYR A 40 18.52 -6.45 3.00
CA TYR A 40 17.99 -5.36 3.83
C TYR A 40 19.03 -4.94 4.87
N ALA A 41 19.51 -3.71 4.73
CA ALA A 41 20.59 -3.11 5.53
C ALA A 41 20.26 -2.90 7.01
N ASP A 42 18.98 -2.88 7.37
CA ASP A 42 18.48 -2.79 8.74
C ASP A 42 18.40 -4.16 9.44
N GLU A 43 18.44 -5.24 8.68
CA GLU A 43 18.51 -6.63 9.18
C GLU A 43 19.96 -7.14 9.30
N THR A 44 20.93 -6.46 8.68
CA THR A 44 22.36 -6.74 8.84
C THR A 44 22.88 -6.11 10.12
N SER A 45 22.67 -6.81 11.23
CA SER A 45 23.22 -6.44 12.54
C SER A 45 24.66 -5.92 12.43
N VAL A 46 24.84 -4.68 12.91
CA VAL A 46 26.00 -3.78 12.83
C VAL A 46 27.29 -4.34 13.48
N ASN A 47 27.38 -5.63 13.78
CA ASN A 47 28.58 -6.29 14.28
C ASN A 47 28.56 -7.80 13.99
N GLY A 48 28.87 -8.18 12.74
CA GLY A 48 29.24 -9.56 12.39
C GLY A 48 28.30 -10.33 11.44
N GLY A 49 27.41 -9.65 10.71
CA GLY A 49 26.65 -10.29 9.62
C GLY A 49 27.56 -10.76 8.49
N GLN A 50 27.37 -12.00 8.02
CA GLN A 50 28.18 -12.64 6.98
C GLN A 50 28.29 -11.74 5.73
N GLY A 51 29.52 -11.37 5.36
CA GLY A 51 29.78 -10.61 4.13
C GLY A 51 29.40 -11.39 2.86
N ILE A 52 29.52 -10.74 1.71
CA ILE A 52 29.25 -11.37 0.39
C ILE A 52 30.38 -12.36 0.10
N ALA A 53 30.09 -13.65 0.22
CA ALA A 53 31.06 -14.72 -0.01
C ALA A 53 30.96 -15.29 -1.44
N PHE A 54 32.06 -15.20 -2.19
CA PHE A 54 32.16 -15.73 -3.55
C PHE A 54 33.54 -16.30 -3.84
N GLU A 55 33.61 -17.18 -4.83
CA GLU A 55 34.85 -17.67 -5.41
C GLU A 55 35.01 -17.09 -6.81
N ALA A 56 36.14 -16.44 -7.08
CA ALA A 56 36.49 -15.91 -8.39
C ALA A 56 37.54 -16.80 -9.03
N ALA A 57 37.29 -17.26 -10.25
CA ALA A 57 38.24 -18.08 -11.00
C ALA A 57 39.42 -17.29 -11.58
N GLU A 58 39.25 -15.98 -11.78
CA GLU A 58 40.26 -15.07 -12.33
C GLU A 58 40.21 -13.70 -11.63
N ALA A 59 40.83 -12.69 -12.23
CA ALA A 59 40.78 -11.34 -11.69
C ALA A 59 39.34 -10.81 -11.73
N TRP A 60 38.92 -10.20 -10.63
CA TRP A 60 37.57 -9.65 -10.48
C TRP A 60 37.66 -8.20 -10.03
N TYR A 61 36.60 -7.45 -10.31
CA TYR A 61 36.37 -6.13 -9.77
C TYR A 61 34.91 -5.97 -9.33
N ALA A 62 34.65 -5.01 -8.46
CA ALA A 62 33.33 -4.66 -8.00
C ALA A 62 33.07 -3.17 -8.19
N GLU A 63 31.82 -2.84 -8.48
CA GLU A 63 31.32 -1.48 -8.60
C GLU A 63 30.08 -1.33 -7.72
N VAL A 64 29.89 -0.12 -7.21
CA VAL A 64 28.71 0.24 -6.43
C VAL A 64 28.05 1.44 -7.07
N SER A 65 26.75 1.33 -7.35
CA SER A 65 25.97 2.37 -8.02
C SER A 65 24.59 2.53 -7.38
N GLU A 66 24.05 3.74 -7.35
CA GLU A 66 22.69 3.98 -6.87
C GLU A 66 21.66 3.28 -7.76
N VAL A 67 20.61 2.71 -7.15
CA VAL A 67 19.44 2.22 -7.89
C VAL A 67 18.53 3.42 -8.17
N GLN A 68 18.75 4.10 -9.30
CA GLN A 68 17.91 5.23 -9.72
C GLN A 68 16.90 4.85 -10.80
N ALA A 69 15.68 5.37 -10.67
CA ALA A 69 14.68 5.33 -11.74
C ALA A 69 14.99 6.28 -12.93
N LYS A 70 15.98 7.18 -12.83
CA LYS A 70 16.41 8.08 -13.92
C LYS A 70 17.90 8.46 -13.82
N ALA A 71 18.68 7.94 -14.78
CA ALA A 71 19.91 8.50 -15.35
C ALA A 71 20.67 9.58 -14.56
N SER A 72 21.26 9.21 -13.42
CA SER A 72 22.55 9.76 -13.01
C SER A 72 23.32 8.66 -12.28
N SER A 73 24.52 8.36 -12.74
CA SER A 73 25.46 7.48 -12.02
C SER A 73 25.95 8.25 -10.78
N GLY A 74 25.10 8.33 -9.77
CA GLY A 74 25.43 8.95 -8.49
C GLY A 74 26.45 8.10 -7.75
N GLU A 75 27.48 8.75 -7.18
CA GLU A 75 28.43 8.12 -6.28
C GLU A 75 27.69 7.69 -4.99
N VAL A 76 27.78 6.40 -4.65
CA VAL A 76 27.17 5.84 -3.43
C VAL A 76 28.12 6.09 -2.26
N ASP A 77 27.81 7.07 -1.41
CA ASP A 77 28.67 7.48 -0.28
C ASP A 77 28.33 6.78 1.05
N TRP A 78 27.21 6.06 1.08
CA TRP A 78 26.65 5.43 2.28
C TRP A 78 26.90 3.92 2.36
N LEU A 79 27.37 3.31 1.28
CA LEU A 79 27.72 1.89 1.20
C LEU A 79 29.16 1.76 0.70
N THR A 80 29.97 1.00 1.41
CA THR A 80 31.34 0.68 0.98
C THR A 80 31.65 -0.79 1.15
N LEU A 81 32.52 -1.31 0.28
CA LEU A 81 33.01 -2.69 0.32
C LEU A 81 34.41 -2.74 0.93
N SER A 82 34.75 -3.83 1.60
CA SER A 82 36.11 -4.05 2.13
C SER A 82 37.18 -4.18 1.04
N ALA A 83 36.80 -4.52 -0.19
CA ALA A 83 37.66 -4.57 -1.37
C ALA A 83 36.82 -4.38 -2.64
N TYR A 84 37.42 -3.80 -3.67
CA TYR A 84 36.79 -3.55 -4.97
C TYR A 84 37.46 -4.29 -6.13
N GLU A 85 38.55 -5.01 -5.87
CA GLU A 85 39.23 -5.83 -6.86
C GLU A 85 40.04 -6.94 -6.17
N GLY A 86 40.34 -7.99 -6.92
CA GLY A 86 41.17 -9.10 -6.47
C GLY A 86 41.56 -10.05 -7.59
N GLY A 87 42.48 -10.97 -7.31
CA GLY A 87 42.82 -12.07 -8.22
C GLY A 87 41.91 -13.29 -8.03
N ALA A 88 42.27 -14.42 -8.62
CA ALA A 88 41.57 -15.68 -8.41
C ALA A 88 41.63 -16.13 -6.93
N GLY A 89 40.54 -16.67 -6.41
CA GLY A 89 40.45 -17.20 -5.06
C GLY A 89 39.09 -17.00 -4.39
N GLN A 90 39.02 -17.34 -3.11
CA GLN A 90 37.81 -17.18 -2.29
C GLN A 90 37.84 -15.85 -1.54
N TYR A 91 36.74 -15.10 -1.62
CA TYR A 91 36.58 -13.79 -1.01
C TYR A 91 35.34 -13.74 -0.13
N THR A 92 35.37 -12.84 0.85
CA THR A 92 34.20 -12.46 1.65
C THR A 92 34.21 -10.95 1.84
N LEU A 93 33.44 -10.23 1.02
CA LEU A 93 33.38 -8.77 1.08
C LEU A 93 32.51 -8.32 2.24
N GLN A 94 33.09 -7.53 3.14
CA GLN A 94 32.32 -6.88 4.18
C GLN A 94 31.66 -5.62 3.63
N ILE A 95 30.39 -5.43 3.96
CA ILE A 95 29.63 -4.22 3.62
C ILE A 95 29.63 -3.31 4.84
N THR A 96 30.06 -2.06 4.65
CA THR A 96 29.94 -1.01 5.68
C THR A 96 28.89 -0.01 5.23
N LEU A 97 27.94 0.26 6.12
CA LEU A 97 26.75 1.08 5.86
C LEU A 97 26.74 2.31 6.78
N ARG A 98 26.40 3.47 6.23
CA ARG A 98 26.04 4.66 7.02
C ARG A 98 24.55 4.64 7.34
N ALA A 99 24.14 5.28 8.43
CA ALA A 99 22.73 5.46 8.77
C ALA A 99 22.00 6.23 7.65
N ASN A 100 20.71 5.93 7.46
CA ASN A 100 19.88 6.59 6.45
C ASN A 100 18.99 7.66 7.11
N GLU A 101 19.57 8.83 7.36
CA GLU A 101 18.89 10.00 7.90
C GLU A 101 18.36 10.93 6.78
N THR A 102 18.04 10.39 5.60
CA THR A 102 17.58 11.22 4.46
C THR A 102 16.07 11.45 4.47
N GLY A 103 15.32 10.67 5.27
CA GLY A 103 13.85 10.69 5.29
C GLY A 103 13.20 9.87 4.18
N SER A 104 13.98 9.24 3.29
CA SER A 104 13.47 8.34 2.25
C SER A 104 14.27 7.04 2.22
N ASP A 105 13.60 5.94 1.87
CA ASP A 105 14.28 4.67 1.64
C ASP A 105 15.27 4.83 0.47
N ARG A 106 16.43 4.17 0.57
CA ARG A 106 17.47 4.20 -0.48
C ARG A 106 17.93 2.80 -0.85
N ALA A 107 18.51 2.67 -2.03
CA ALA A 107 19.01 1.39 -2.51
C ALA A 107 20.23 1.57 -3.42
N ALA A 108 21.20 0.67 -3.29
CA ALA A 108 22.38 0.63 -4.13
C ALA A 108 22.57 -0.78 -4.69
N GLU A 109 23.10 -0.85 -5.91
CA GLU A 109 23.54 -2.08 -6.56
C GLU A 109 25.03 -2.25 -6.35
N ILE A 110 25.43 -3.45 -5.96
CA ILE A 110 26.80 -3.94 -5.99
C ILE A 110 26.90 -4.89 -7.18
N ARG A 111 27.73 -4.54 -8.16
CA ARG A 111 28.04 -5.39 -9.31
C ARG A 111 29.43 -5.97 -9.11
N ILE A 112 29.57 -7.29 -9.14
CA ILE A 112 30.85 -8.01 -9.07
C ILE A 112 31.06 -8.70 -10.40
N VAL A 113 32.17 -8.45 -11.08
CA VAL A 113 32.48 -8.96 -12.42
C VAL A 113 33.79 -9.73 -12.39
N CYS A 114 33.81 -10.90 -13.03
CA CYS A 114 34.97 -11.78 -13.16
C CYS A 114 34.94 -12.46 -14.53
N GLY A 115 35.76 -12.00 -15.47
CA GLY A 115 35.68 -12.45 -16.87
C GLY A 115 34.35 -12.05 -17.51
N GLU A 116 33.60 -13.03 -18.02
CA GLU A 116 32.26 -12.85 -18.62
C GLU A 116 31.11 -12.95 -17.60
N ASP A 117 31.40 -13.39 -16.37
CA ASP A 117 30.38 -13.53 -15.34
C ASP A 117 30.19 -12.25 -14.54
N GLU A 118 28.95 -11.99 -14.18
CA GLU A 118 28.57 -10.93 -13.26
C GLU A 118 27.55 -11.38 -12.22
N ILE A 119 27.63 -10.75 -11.04
CA ILE A 119 26.64 -10.87 -9.98
C ILE A 119 26.18 -9.47 -9.61
N VAL A 120 24.87 -9.30 -9.49
CA VAL A 120 24.25 -8.06 -9.01
C VAL A 120 23.56 -8.31 -7.67
N ILE A 121 23.89 -7.47 -6.69
CA ILE A 121 23.30 -7.50 -5.35
C ILE A 121 22.69 -6.14 -5.08
N VAL A 122 21.40 -6.11 -4.79
CA VAL A 122 20.66 -4.89 -4.44
C VAL A 122 20.60 -4.77 -2.92
N VAL A 123 21.22 -3.73 -2.37
CA VAL A 123 21.16 -3.41 -0.94
C VAL A 123 20.12 -2.30 -0.74
N ARG A 124 19.09 -2.56 0.06
CA ARG A 124 18.04 -1.60 0.42
C ARG A 124 18.18 -1.18 1.87
N GLN A 125 18.00 0.11 2.16
CA GLN A 125 18.08 0.66 3.51
C GLN A 125 16.91 1.57 3.81
N LYS A 126 16.19 1.27 4.91
CA LYS A 126 15.06 2.07 5.40
C LYS A 126 15.50 3.43 5.96
N ALA A 127 14.67 4.45 5.77
CA ALA A 127 14.86 5.75 6.41
C ALA A 127 14.69 5.65 7.94
N GLN A 128 15.57 6.33 8.67
CA GLN A 128 15.57 6.37 10.13
C GLN A 128 15.94 7.75 10.66
N THR A 129 15.45 8.11 11.84
CA THR A 129 15.90 9.31 12.56
C THR A 129 17.30 9.09 13.16
N LYS A 130 17.93 10.17 13.65
CA LYS A 130 19.21 10.09 14.39
C LYS A 130 19.17 9.17 15.60
N ASP A 131 17.99 9.04 16.21
CA ASP A 131 17.73 8.15 17.35
C ASP A 131 17.28 6.75 16.90
N ASN A 132 17.49 6.41 15.62
CA ASN A 132 17.25 5.10 15.03
C ASN A 132 15.77 4.67 15.04
N GLN A 133 14.85 5.64 14.97
CA GLN A 133 13.40 5.38 14.83
C GLN A 133 13.01 5.25 13.37
N SER A 134 12.05 4.36 13.09
CA SER A 134 11.49 4.18 11.75
C SER A 134 10.76 5.44 11.28
N VAL A 135 11.06 5.86 10.06
CA VAL A 135 10.43 7.00 9.40
C VAL A 135 9.31 6.51 8.49
N VAL A 136 8.16 7.18 8.55
CA VAL A 136 7.03 7.00 7.66
C VAL A 136 7.39 7.59 6.30
N VAL A 137 7.30 6.75 5.27
CA VAL A 137 7.60 7.15 3.89
C VAL A 137 6.30 7.55 3.19
N PHE A 138 6.29 8.76 2.65
CA PHE A 138 5.19 9.30 1.87
C PHE A 138 5.60 9.40 0.40
N GLU A 139 4.70 9.03 -0.50
CA GLU A 139 4.92 9.16 -1.96
C GLU A 139 4.48 10.52 -2.50
N ASP A 140 3.50 11.13 -1.84
CA ASP A 140 2.94 12.43 -2.22
C ASP A 140 3.55 13.54 -1.35
N GLU A 141 4.13 14.55 -1.99
CA GLU A 141 4.81 15.64 -1.29
C GLU A 141 3.82 16.57 -0.57
N ALA A 142 2.61 16.77 -1.10
CA ALA A 142 1.60 17.60 -0.43
C ALA A 142 1.11 16.91 0.85
N PHE A 143 0.89 15.59 0.80
CA PHE A 143 0.55 14.80 1.98
C PHE A 143 1.69 14.76 3.00
N ARG A 144 2.94 14.57 2.53
CA ARG A 144 4.14 14.62 3.38
C ARG A 144 4.25 15.96 4.09
N GLN A 145 4.15 17.06 3.36
CA GLN A 145 4.28 18.41 3.90
C GLN A 145 3.18 18.71 4.92
N PHE A 146 1.94 18.29 4.64
CA PHE A 146 0.86 18.37 5.62
C PHE A 146 1.22 17.66 6.92
N CYS A 147 1.73 16.42 6.82
CA CYS A 147 2.09 15.64 7.99
C CYS A 147 3.24 16.30 8.77
N VAL A 148 4.27 16.79 8.08
CA VAL A 148 5.37 17.53 8.70
C VAL A 148 4.86 18.78 9.43
N GLU A 149 3.95 19.55 8.83
CA GLU A 149 3.43 20.76 9.45
C GLU A 149 2.58 20.50 10.72
N HIS A 150 1.92 19.36 10.80
CA HIS A 150 0.94 19.07 11.86
C HIS A 150 1.40 18.06 12.90
N PHE A 151 2.31 17.14 12.55
CA PHE A 151 2.67 16.00 13.39
C PHE A 151 4.16 15.87 13.69
N ASP A 152 5.05 16.58 12.99
CA ASP A 152 6.49 16.59 13.27
C ASP A 152 6.77 17.33 14.59
N ALA A 153 6.90 16.57 15.67
CA ALA A 153 6.97 17.11 17.03
C ALA A 153 8.38 17.65 17.34
N ASP A 154 9.41 17.00 16.80
CA ASP A 154 10.80 17.37 17.02
C ASP A 154 11.36 18.35 15.95
N ARG A 155 10.58 18.59 14.89
CA ARG A 155 10.86 19.51 13.77
C ARG A 155 12.09 19.09 12.96
N ASN A 156 12.32 17.79 12.85
CA ASN A 156 13.44 17.25 12.08
C ASN A 156 13.10 17.07 10.57
N GLY A 157 11.85 17.31 10.17
CA GLY A 157 11.36 17.17 8.80
C GLY A 157 10.99 15.74 8.39
N MET A 158 10.98 14.81 9.34
CA MET A 158 10.62 13.40 9.19
C MET A 158 9.49 13.06 10.15
N ILE A 159 8.59 12.20 9.71
CA ILE A 159 7.52 11.68 10.55
C ILE A 159 7.85 10.26 10.96
N THR A 160 7.69 9.96 12.23
CA THR A 160 7.86 8.62 12.80
C THR A 160 6.52 8.01 13.16
N ASP A 161 6.47 6.68 13.27
CA ASP A 161 5.27 5.97 13.73
C ASP A 161 4.78 6.51 15.09
N SER A 162 5.70 6.86 15.99
CA SER A 162 5.35 7.40 17.31
C SER A 162 4.57 8.71 17.24
N GLU A 163 4.86 9.57 16.26
CA GLU A 163 4.23 10.89 16.14
C GLU A 163 2.79 10.80 15.63
N VAL A 164 2.51 9.83 14.76
CA VAL A 164 1.18 9.66 14.15
C VAL A 164 0.34 8.55 14.78
N SER A 165 0.95 7.66 15.59
CA SER A 165 0.28 6.50 16.18
C SER A 165 -0.94 6.82 17.05
N SER A 166 -1.00 8.02 17.65
CA SER A 166 -2.13 8.47 18.48
C SER A 166 -3.13 9.36 17.74
N VAL A 167 -2.89 9.70 16.48
CA VAL A 167 -3.78 10.57 15.69
C VAL A 167 -5.08 9.82 15.40
N ASP A 168 -6.21 10.41 15.80
CA ASP A 168 -7.54 9.80 15.66
C ASP A 168 -8.38 10.44 14.53
N SER A 169 -7.97 11.59 14.01
CA SER A 169 -8.68 12.30 12.95
C SER A 169 -7.68 12.97 12.01
N LEU A 170 -7.81 12.69 10.71
CA LEU A 170 -7.01 13.27 9.64
C LEU A 170 -7.93 13.89 8.59
N SER A 171 -7.65 15.13 8.22
CA SER A 171 -8.41 15.86 7.20
C SER A 171 -7.44 16.57 6.26
N VAL A 172 -7.44 16.14 5.00
CA VAL A 172 -6.59 16.62 3.91
C VAL A 172 -7.39 16.88 2.62
N PRO A 173 -8.46 17.70 2.65
CA PRO A 173 -9.28 17.93 1.47
C PRO A 173 -8.69 18.98 0.52
N SER A 174 -8.96 18.86 -0.79
CA SER A 174 -8.61 19.90 -1.77
C SER A 174 -7.11 20.24 -1.82
N MET A 175 -6.24 19.23 -1.68
CA MET A 175 -4.78 19.40 -1.59
C MET A 175 -4.03 18.92 -2.83
N GLU A 176 -4.75 18.47 -3.87
CA GLU A 176 -4.18 17.85 -5.07
C GLU A 176 -3.37 16.56 -4.78
N ILE A 177 -3.69 15.86 -3.68
CA ILE A 177 -3.02 14.62 -3.29
C ILE A 177 -3.35 13.51 -4.30
N VAL A 178 -2.32 12.79 -4.74
CA VAL A 178 -2.44 11.65 -5.67
C VAL A 178 -2.28 10.31 -4.93
N SER A 179 -1.49 10.26 -3.86
CA SER A 179 -1.26 9.04 -3.07
C SER A 179 -1.31 9.34 -1.57
N LEU A 180 -2.08 8.55 -0.82
CA LEU A 180 -2.06 8.56 0.65
C LEU A 180 -1.08 7.52 1.23
N LYS A 181 -0.11 7.04 0.45
CA LYS A 181 0.93 6.16 0.99
C LYS A 181 1.60 6.80 2.20
N GLY A 182 1.72 6.03 3.29
CA GLY A 182 2.12 6.51 4.62
C GLY A 182 0.95 6.54 5.61
N ILE A 183 -0.30 6.49 5.13
CA ILE A 183 -1.50 6.45 5.98
C ILE A 183 -1.55 5.20 6.88
N GLU A 184 -0.85 4.12 6.51
CA GLU A 184 -0.76 2.90 7.31
C GLU A 184 -0.12 3.12 8.70
N ALA A 185 0.67 4.18 8.87
CA ALA A 185 1.26 4.54 10.16
C ALA A 185 0.24 5.13 11.15
N PHE A 186 -0.91 5.62 10.66
CA PHE A 186 -1.99 6.20 11.46
C PHE A 186 -2.89 5.10 12.04
N ALA A 187 -2.32 4.22 12.86
CA ALA A 187 -2.99 3.00 13.36
C ALA A 187 -4.22 3.26 14.24
N SER A 188 -4.30 4.43 14.90
CA SER A 188 -5.44 4.82 15.74
C SER A 188 -6.50 5.66 15.02
N LEU A 189 -6.38 5.83 13.70
CA LEU A 189 -7.23 6.73 12.92
C LEU A 189 -8.69 6.27 12.94
N ARG A 190 -9.59 7.15 13.40
CA ARG A 190 -11.04 6.92 13.48
C ARG A 190 -11.81 7.70 12.41
N LYS A 191 -11.27 8.83 11.94
CA LYS A 191 -11.90 9.68 10.94
C LYS A 191 -10.89 10.07 9.88
N LEU A 192 -11.22 9.81 8.63
CA LEU A 192 -10.43 10.23 7.48
C LEU A 192 -11.29 11.04 6.52
N TYR A 193 -10.84 12.25 6.21
CA TYR A 193 -11.44 13.12 5.19
C TYR A 193 -10.36 13.48 4.16
N CYS A 194 -10.40 12.85 2.99
CA CYS A 194 -9.45 13.04 1.89
C CYS A 194 -10.16 13.39 0.58
N TYR A 195 -11.30 14.07 0.68
CA TYR A 195 -12.13 14.42 -0.46
C TYR A 195 -11.56 15.54 -1.33
N ASP A 196 -12.01 15.63 -2.57
CA ASP A 196 -11.57 16.65 -3.55
C ASP A 196 -10.05 16.57 -3.80
N ASN A 197 -9.57 15.38 -4.13
CA ASN A 197 -8.17 15.11 -4.46
C ASN A 197 -8.11 14.31 -5.78
N LYS A 198 -6.93 13.76 -6.11
CA LYS A 198 -6.67 12.98 -7.34
C LYS A 198 -6.25 11.55 -6.99
N ILE A 199 -6.84 10.99 -5.94
CA ILE A 199 -6.47 9.66 -5.44
C ILE A 199 -7.10 8.60 -6.33
N GLU A 200 -6.26 7.77 -6.95
CA GLU A 200 -6.68 6.64 -7.79
C GLU A 200 -6.76 5.32 -7.00
N ALA A 201 -5.90 5.17 -5.98
CA ALA A 201 -5.84 4.00 -5.12
C ALA A 201 -5.77 4.39 -3.65
N LEU A 202 -6.62 3.78 -2.83
CA LEU A 202 -6.74 4.06 -1.40
C LEU A 202 -6.68 2.76 -0.59
N ASP A 203 -5.50 2.45 -0.03
CA ASP A 203 -5.29 1.32 0.87
C ASP A 203 -5.50 1.76 2.33
N LEU A 204 -6.55 1.21 2.96
CA LEU A 204 -6.90 1.45 4.37
C LEU A 204 -6.85 0.17 5.20
N SER A 205 -6.16 -0.87 4.72
CA SER A 205 -6.08 -2.19 5.36
C SER A 205 -5.46 -2.15 6.76
N ALA A 206 -4.58 -1.18 7.02
CA ALA A 206 -3.97 -0.94 8.32
C ALA A 206 -4.81 -0.06 9.26
N ASN A 207 -5.84 0.65 8.75
CA ASN A 207 -6.63 1.61 9.51
C ASN A 207 -7.96 1.00 10.02
N GLY A 208 -7.86 -0.14 10.72
CA GLY A 208 -9.02 -0.92 11.19
C GLY A 208 -9.92 -0.23 12.23
N GLU A 209 -9.46 0.88 12.83
CA GLU A 209 -10.23 1.68 13.78
C GLU A 209 -11.13 2.75 13.13
N LEU A 210 -11.12 2.86 11.80
CA LEU A 210 -11.93 3.84 11.07
C LEU A 210 -13.43 3.67 11.33
N THR A 211 -14.08 4.78 11.67
CA THR A 211 -15.51 4.90 11.92
C THR A 211 -16.20 5.83 10.92
N VAL A 212 -15.45 6.77 10.33
CA VAL A 212 -15.91 7.70 9.30
C VAL A 212 -14.86 7.79 8.20
N LEU A 213 -15.31 7.61 6.95
CA LEU A 213 -14.48 7.80 5.76
C LEU A 213 -15.19 8.73 4.78
N GLY A 214 -14.56 9.85 4.44
CA GLY A 214 -14.95 10.73 3.36
C GLY A 214 -13.85 10.82 2.31
N CYS A 215 -14.01 10.10 1.21
CA CYS A 215 -13.08 10.06 0.06
C CYS A 215 -13.76 10.47 -1.26
N HIS A 216 -14.84 11.25 -1.17
CA HIS A 216 -15.59 11.74 -2.32
C HIS A 216 -14.81 12.74 -3.19
N TYR A 217 -15.21 12.91 -4.45
CA TYR A 217 -14.48 13.73 -5.44
C TYR A 217 -13.01 13.29 -5.55
N ASN A 218 -12.81 12.02 -5.94
CA ASN A 218 -11.51 11.45 -6.30
C ASN A 218 -11.67 10.63 -7.58
N ASP A 219 -10.62 9.91 -7.98
CA ASP A 219 -10.60 9.08 -9.20
C ASP A 219 -10.55 7.58 -8.86
N LEU A 220 -11.15 7.16 -7.72
CA LEU A 220 -11.13 5.76 -7.29
C LEU A 220 -11.93 4.87 -8.23
N GLU A 221 -11.28 3.86 -8.79
CA GLU A 221 -11.93 2.78 -9.57
C GLU A 221 -12.33 1.59 -8.69
N GLU A 222 -11.59 1.39 -7.59
CA GLU A 222 -11.80 0.33 -6.61
C GLU A 222 -11.66 0.89 -5.18
N LEU A 223 -12.43 0.35 -4.25
CA LEU A 223 -12.33 0.67 -2.83
C LEU A 223 -12.59 -0.59 -2.00
N SER A 224 -11.54 -1.11 -1.36
CA SER A 224 -11.64 -2.25 -0.44
C SER A 224 -11.74 -1.78 1.00
N LEU A 225 -12.80 -2.21 1.71
CA LEU A 225 -13.06 -1.84 3.10
C LEU A 225 -13.18 -3.05 4.02
N SER A 226 -12.67 -4.21 3.59
CA SER A 226 -12.79 -5.47 4.34
C SER A 226 -12.17 -5.44 5.74
N ALA A 227 -11.15 -4.60 5.95
CA ALA A 227 -10.51 -4.39 7.26
C ALA A 227 -11.23 -3.35 8.14
N ASN A 228 -12.05 -2.47 7.56
CA ASN A 228 -12.61 -1.29 8.23
C ASN A 228 -14.01 -1.57 8.83
N THR A 229 -14.14 -2.72 9.51
CA THR A 229 -15.39 -3.27 10.06
C THR A 229 -16.15 -2.36 11.04
N LYS A 230 -15.49 -1.31 11.54
CA LYS A 230 -16.05 -0.32 12.48
C LYS A 230 -16.67 0.91 11.79
N LEU A 231 -16.66 0.97 10.46
CA LEU A 231 -17.23 2.09 9.72
C LEU A 231 -18.73 2.23 10.00
N THR A 232 -19.12 3.46 10.34
CA THR A 232 -20.51 3.87 10.58
C THR A 232 -20.99 4.87 9.53
N SER A 233 -20.08 5.61 8.89
CA SER A 233 -20.40 6.56 7.82
C SER A 233 -19.34 6.45 6.72
N LEU A 234 -19.81 6.20 5.49
CA LEU A 234 -18.99 6.11 4.29
C LEU A 234 -19.52 7.08 3.25
N ASN A 235 -18.65 7.99 2.83
CA ASN A 235 -18.88 8.84 1.67
C ASN A 235 -17.76 8.67 0.64
N CYS A 236 -18.08 7.98 -0.46
CA CYS A 236 -17.22 7.78 -1.63
C CYS A 236 -17.90 8.26 -2.91
N ASN A 237 -18.77 9.27 -2.81
CA ASN A 237 -19.49 9.82 -3.95
C ASN A 237 -18.56 10.55 -4.95
N HIS A 238 -18.98 10.70 -6.21
CA HIS A 238 -18.13 11.25 -7.29
C HIS A 238 -16.76 10.54 -7.38
N ASN A 239 -16.80 9.25 -7.72
CA ASN A 239 -15.65 8.43 -8.07
C ASN A 239 -16.01 7.60 -9.32
N ARG A 240 -15.22 6.56 -9.65
CA ARG A 240 -15.45 5.67 -10.79
C ARG A 240 -15.64 4.22 -10.33
N ILE A 241 -16.16 4.03 -9.11
CA ILE A 241 -16.28 2.71 -8.48
C ILE A 241 -17.35 1.90 -9.20
N SER A 242 -16.98 0.74 -9.72
CA SER A 242 -17.90 -0.17 -10.41
C SER A 242 -18.42 -1.31 -9.53
N LYS A 243 -17.69 -1.64 -8.46
CA LYS A 243 -18.05 -2.65 -7.45
C LYS A 243 -17.64 -2.19 -6.07
N LEU A 244 -18.51 -2.41 -5.09
CA LEU A 244 -18.25 -2.06 -3.70
C LEU A 244 -18.77 -3.17 -2.77
N ASP A 245 -17.86 -3.88 -2.12
CA ASP A 245 -18.21 -4.91 -1.13
C ASP A 245 -18.41 -4.26 0.25
N LEU A 246 -19.65 -4.32 0.74
CA LEU A 246 -20.08 -3.76 2.02
C LEU A 246 -20.35 -4.84 3.07
N SER A 247 -20.12 -6.12 2.76
CA SER A 247 -20.51 -7.27 3.59
C SER A 247 -19.88 -7.25 4.98
N ALA A 248 -18.68 -6.69 5.10
CA ALA A 248 -17.95 -6.54 6.37
C ALA A 248 -18.44 -5.35 7.22
N LEU A 249 -19.19 -4.40 6.65
CA LEU A 249 -19.54 -3.12 7.28
C LEU A 249 -20.88 -3.20 8.02
N THR A 250 -20.97 -4.13 8.98
CA THR A 250 -22.21 -4.43 9.72
C THR A 250 -22.73 -3.29 10.61
N GLU A 251 -21.86 -2.31 10.91
CA GLU A 251 -22.15 -1.13 11.73
C GLU A 251 -22.49 0.13 10.90
N LEU A 252 -22.52 0.02 9.56
CA LEU A 252 -22.76 1.13 8.65
C LEU A 252 -24.16 1.72 8.81
N ARG A 253 -24.25 3.04 8.96
CA ARG A 253 -25.48 3.82 9.16
C ARG A 253 -25.74 4.81 8.04
N GLU A 254 -24.68 5.34 7.44
CA GLU A 254 -24.77 6.33 6.36
C GLU A 254 -23.89 5.88 5.19
N LEU A 255 -24.49 5.80 4.01
CA LEU A 255 -23.82 5.41 2.77
C LEU A 255 -24.12 6.39 1.65
N HIS A 256 -23.07 7.03 1.16
CA HIS A 256 -23.12 7.99 0.06
C HIS A 256 -22.22 7.49 -1.07
N VAL A 257 -22.85 6.96 -2.12
CA VAL A 257 -22.20 6.34 -3.29
C VAL A 257 -22.66 6.97 -4.61
N GLN A 258 -23.36 8.10 -4.56
CA GLN A 258 -23.86 8.76 -5.76
C GLN A 258 -22.76 9.16 -6.73
N TYR A 259 -23.09 9.24 -8.02
CA TYR A 259 -22.11 9.54 -9.09
C TYR A 259 -20.93 8.56 -9.08
N ASN A 260 -21.23 7.28 -9.25
CA ASN A 260 -20.27 6.19 -9.46
C ASN A 260 -20.75 5.32 -10.64
N GLU A 261 -20.12 4.17 -10.84
CA GLU A 261 -20.45 3.24 -11.93
C GLU A 261 -21.01 1.91 -11.44
N LEU A 262 -21.60 1.87 -10.24
CA LEU A 262 -22.09 0.65 -9.61
C LEU A 262 -23.19 0.01 -10.47
N GLY A 263 -22.97 -1.25 -10.86
CA GLY A 263 -23.98 -2.09 -11.54
C GLY A 263 -24.81 -2.92 -10.57
N GLU A 264 -24.29 -3.15 -9.35
CA GLU A 264 -24.96 -3.87 -8.28
C GLU A 264 -24.63 -3.20 -6.93
N LEU A 265 -25.54 -3.33 -5.96
CA LEU A 265 -25.35 -2.86 -4.59
C LEU A 265 -26.02 -3.84 -3.63
N ASP A 266 -25.23 -4.75 -3.06
CA ASP A 266 -25.70 -5.69 -2.05
C ASP A 266 -25.65 -5.04 -0.65
N LEU A 267 -26.83 -4.84 -0.06
CA LEU A 267 -27.01 -4.25 1.27
C LEU A 267 -27.35 -5.30 2.35
N SER A 268 -27.30 -6.59 2.01
CA SER A 268 -27.69 -7.68 2.93
C SER A 268 -26.85 -7.76 4.20
N GLY A 269 -25.61 -7.22 4.16
CA GLY A 269 -24.70 -7.13 5.30
C GLY A 269 -24.86 -5.88 6.17
N ASN A 270 -25.76 -4.95 5.84
CA ASN A 270 -25.80 -3.61 6.46
C ASN A 270 -27.15 -3.32 7.17
N PRO A 271 -27.55 -4.11 8.18
CA PRO A 271 -28.87 -4.02 8.81
C PRO A 271 -29.14 -2.71 9.57
N ARG A 272 -28.08 -1.95 9.89
CA ARG A 272 -28.15 -0.66 10.61
C ARG A 272 -28.20 0.56 9.69
N LEU A 273 -28.26 0.35 8.37
CA LEU A 273 -28.21 1.44 7.41
C LEU A 273 -29.47 2.31 7.52
N GLY A 274 -29.28 3.58 7.86
CA GLY A 274 -30.34 4.57 8.07
C GLY A 274 -30.48 5.57 6.92
N ILE A 275 -29.38 5.89 6.24
CA ILE A 275 -29.33 6.86 5.13
C ILE A 275 -28.59 6.23 3.94
N LEU A 276 -29.24 6.26 2.77
CA LEU A 276 -28.65 5.81 1.51
C LEU A 276 -28.81 6.88 0.42
N GLN A 277 -27.68 7.30 -0.16
CA GLN A 277 -27.64 8.10 -1.37
C GLN A 277 -26.90 7.31 -2.46
N CYS A 278 -27.61 6.90 -3.50
CA CYS A 278 -27.07 6.07 -4.56
C CYS A 278 -27.43 6.54 -5.97
N MET A 279 -28.06 7.71 -6.13
CA MET A 279 -28.38 8.31 -7.44
C MET A 279 -27.16 8.35 -8.39
N GLU A 280 -27.42 8.40 -9.69
CA GLU A 280 -26.40 8.51 -10.73
C GLU A 280 -25.40 7.33 -10.69
N ASN A 281 -25.95 6.12 -10.57
CA ASN A 281 -25.28 4.83 -10.76
C ASN A 281 -25.97 4.03 -11.89
N ARG A 282 -25.54 2.79 -12.10
CA ARG A 282 -26.02 1.89 -13.18
C ARG A 282 -26.80 0.68 -12.64
N LEU A 283 -27.43 0.81 -11.46
CA LEU A 283 -28.19 -0.26 -10.83
C LEU A 283 -29.49 -0.53 -11.60
N THR A 284 -29.77 -1.80 -11.89
CA THR A 284 -31.07 -2.23 -12.44
C THR A 284 -32.06 -2.62 -11.36
N GLU A 285 -31.56 -3.12 -10.24
CA GLU A 285 -32.34 -3.53 -9.07
C GLU A 285 -31.71 -2.96 -7.81
N LEU A 286 -32.55 -2.61 -6.84
CA LEU A 286 -32.13 -2.22 -5.49
C LEU A 286 -32.99 -2.94 -4.47
N ASP A 287 -32.38 -3.75 -3.60
CA ASP A 287 -33.07 -4.44 -2.51
C ASP A 287 -32.71 -3.80 -1.16
N ILE A 288 -33.69 -3.12 -0.55
CA ILE A 288 -33.53 -2.51 0.78
C ILE A 288 -34.21 -3.33 1.87
N THR A 289 -34.74 -4.52 1.58
CA THR A 289 -35.51 -5.33 2.56
C THR A 289 -34.67 -5.74 3.78
N LYS A 290 -33.34 -5.76 3.64
CA LYS A 290 -32.38 -6.08 4.70
C LYS A 290 -31.91 -4.86 5.51
N CYS A 291 -32.42 -3.67 5.21
CA CYS A 291 -32.11 -2.42 5.91
C CYS A 291 -33.35 -1.90 6.66
N PRO A 292 -33.80 -2.57 7.74
CA PRO A 292 -35.04 -2.20 8.45
C PRO A 292 -34.99 -0.80 9.06
N ASP A 293 -33.79 -0.29 9.36
CA ASP A 293 -33.56 1.02 9.97
C ASP A 293 -33.50 2.16 8.93
N LEU A 294 -33.68 1.88 7.64
CA LEU A 294 -33.56 2.87 6.57
C LEU A 294 -34.68 3.93 6.66
N THR A 295 -34.27 5.19 6.79
CA THR A 295 -35.15 6.37 6.93
C THR A 295 -34.93 7.43 5.87
N MET A 296 -33.98 7.25 4.95
CA MET A 296 -33.74 8.18 3.85
C MET A 296 -33.14 7.46 2.65
N LEU A 297 -33.73 7.66 1.46
CA LEU A 297 -33.27 7.06 0.21
C LEU A 297 -33.28 8.10 -0.93
N TRP A 298 -32.09 8.45 -1.41
CA TRP A 298 -31.88 9.25 -2.62
C TRP A 298 -31.30 8.40 -3.75
N ALA A 299 -32.18 7.96 -4.63
CA ALA A 299 -31.89 7.13 -5.80
C ALA A 299 -32.40 7.76 -7.11
N ASP A 300 -32.80 9.03 -7.10
CA ASP A 300 -33.23 9.79 -8.28
C ASP A 300 -32.27 10.97 -8.51
N PRO A 301 -31.73 11.18 -9.73
CA PRO A 301 -31.93 10.38 -10.94
C PRO A 301 -31.15 9.06 -10.93
N MET A 302 -31.77 7.96 -11.40
CA MET A 302 -31.10 6.69 -11.69
C MET A 302 -31.78 6.01 -12.89
N PRO A 303 -31.41 6.38 -14.13
CA PRO A 303 -32.19 6.04 -15.32
C PRO A 303 -32.25 4.55 -15.65
N THR A 304 -31.38 3.74 -15.04
CA THR A 304 -31.32 2.28 -15.25
C THR A 304 -32.11 1.49 -14.22
N LEU A 305 -32.63 2.13 -13.16
CA LEU A 305 -33.30 1.43 -12.06
C LEU A 305 -34.70 0.97 -12.47
N GLU A 306 -34.85 -0.34 -12.67
CA GLU A 306 -36.09 -0.98 -13.06
C GLU A 306 -36.93 -1.36 -11.83
N THR A 307 -36.31 -1.93 -10.79
CA THR A 307 -37.03 -2.46 -9.63
C THR A 307 -36.43 -2.03 -8.28
N LEU A 308 -37.30 -1.61 -7.36
CA LEU A 308 -36.99 -1.42 -5.95
C LEU A 308 -37.74 -2.46 -5.10
N TYR A 309 -37.00 -3.26 -4.32
CA TYR A 309 -37.56 -4.19 -3.35
C TYR A 309 -37.52 -3.58 -1.94
N TRP A 310 -38.64 -3.63 -1.25
CA TRP A 310 -38.82 -3.08 0.09
C TRP A 310 -39.82 -3.92 0.91
N THR A 311 -39.85 -3.74 2.23
CA THR A 311 -40.83 -4.41 3.10
C THR A 311 -42.10 -3.58 3.27
N GLN A 312 -43.19 -4.23 3.72
CA GLN A 312 -44.42 -3.50 4.07
C GLN A 312 -44.16 -2.49 5.20
N ALA A 313 -43.36 -2.86 6.20
CA ALA A 313 -43.00 -1.95 7.29
C ALA A 313 -42.24 -0.71 6.80
N GLN A 314 -41.34 -0.88 5.83
CA GLN A 314 -40.65 0.24 5.17
C GLN A 314 -41.65 1.09 4.39
N ALA A 315 -42.53 0.50 3.59
CA ALA A 315 -43.58 1.23 2.86
C ALA A 315 -44.50 2.06 3.79
N ASP A 316 -44.83 1.51 4.97
CA ASP A 316 -45.73 2.14 5.95
C ASP A 316 -45.01 3.22 6.79
N ASN A 317 -43.75 2.98 7.17
CA ASN A 317 -42.95 3.90 8.00
C ASN A 317 -42.22 4.97 7.19
N MET A 318 -42.09 4.81 5.88
CA MET A 318 -41.47 5.79 5.00
C MET A 318 -42.39 7.00 4.72
N PHE A 319 -42.63 7.80 5.77
CA PHE A 319 -42.70 9.26 5.64
C PHE A 319 -41.33 9.88 5.25
N ALA A 320 -40.30 9.03 5.25
CA ALA A 320 -38.96 9.24 4.75
C ALA A 320 -38.94 9.61 3.26
N LEU A 321 -38.15 10.65 3.00
CA LEU A 321 -37.73 11.17 1.70
C LEU A 321 -37.19 10.06 0.78
N ILE A 322 -38.08 9.39 0.04
CA ILE A 322 -37.72 8.47 -1.03
C ILE A 322 -37.83 9.19 -2.35
N PHE A 323 -36.69 9.35 -2.97
CA PHE A 323 -36.59 9.87 -4.31
C PHE A 323 -36.08 8.73 -5.17
N VAL A 324 -36.98 8.14 -5.94
CA VAL A 324 -36.68 7.12 -6.96
C VAL A 324 -37.35 7.54 -8.26
N PRO A 325 -36.82 7.14 -9.43
CA PRO A 325 -37.43 7.44 -10.71
C PRO A 325 -38.90 7.00 -10.76
N GLU A 326 -39.75 7.79 -11.41
CA GLU A 326 -41.18 7.45 -11.56
C GLU A 326 -41.41 6.13 -12.31
N SER A 327 -40.46 5.73 -13.16
CA SER A 327 -40.49 4.49 -13.94
C SER A 327 -40.18 3.23 -13.14
N THR A 328 -39.66 3.35 -11.92
CA THR A 328 -39.21 2.20 -11.12
C THR A 328 -40.39 1.43 -10.53
N GLU A 329 -40.45 0.12 -10.80
CA GLU A 329 -41.41 -0.80 -10.18
C GLU A 329 -41.08 -0.99 -8.71
N LYS A 330 -42.07 -0.78 -7.83
CA LYS A 330 -41.92 -0.94 -6.37
C LYS A 330 -42.56 -2.25 -5.95
N VAL A 331 -41.75 -3.19 -5.49
CA VAL A 331 -42.19 -4.56 -5.17
C VAL A 331 -42.02 -4.80 -3.67
N VAL A 332 -43.14 -5.08 -2.98
CA VAL A 332 -43.14 -5.46 -1.57
C VAL A 332 -42.70 -6.93 -1.42
N ARG A 333 -41.72 -7.19 -0.55
CA ARG A 333 -41.26 -8.53 -0.13
C ARG A 333 -41.34 -8.66 1.40
N GLU A 334 -41.56 -9.88 1.88
CA GLU A 334 -41.55 -10.24 3.31
C GLU A 334 -40.14 -10.56 3.83
#